data_AF-A0A4U7CLK4-F1
#
_entry.id   AF-A0A4U7CLK4-F1
#
_cell.length_a   1.000
_cell.length_b   1.000
_cell.length_c   1.000
_cell.angle_alpha   90.00
_cell.angle_beta   90.00
_cell.angle_gamma   90.00
#
_symmetry.space_group_name_H-M   'P 1'
#
loop_
_entity.id
_entity.type
_entity.pdbx_description
1 polymer ?
#
loop_
_entity_poly.entity_id
_entity_poly.type
_entity_poly.pdbx_seq_one_letter_code
_entity_poly.pdbx_strand_id
1 'polypeptide(L)'
;MDISRRGVLGGLGAVCAVGAVGFAGAATVTDGAAVDGLGGIGGDGPAATGDGTDEETAPQSAAVDPEAPFEARLTGGDGTDATLFGATDLDVVKGVFAKDGEFLVQVVLSEAGVDAFRTRLDEAGATDDPAAFVVSMTLDGTEVRRVELDRETVDALTGSEWGGVLTLPFGQESVARSVYERLADD
;
A
#
# COMPACT_ATOMS: atom_id res chain seq x y z
N MET A 1 57.72 -11.04 17.94
CA MET A 1 57.12 -11.34 16.64
C MET A 1 56.64 -12.78 16.67
N ASP A 2 55.38 -13.17 16.56
CA ASP A 2 54.08 -12.51 16.55
C ASP A 2 53.11 -13.63 16.94
N ILE A 3 52.29 -13.43 17.98
CA ILE A 3 51.13 -14.30 18.22
C ILE A 3 49.95 -13.60 17.55
N SER A 4 49.77 -13.85 16.25
CA SER A 4 48.57 -13.48 15.52
C SER A 4 47.69 -14.71 15.34
N ARG A 5 46.79 -14.92 16.31
CA ARG A 5 45.59 -15.75 16.16
C ARG A 5 44.39 -14.98 16.71
N ARG A 6 43.68 -14.31 15.81
CA ARG A 6 42.27 -13.91 15.90
C ARG A 6 41.82 -13.87 14.43
N GLY A 7 41.07 -14.84 13.91
CA GLY A 7 39.73 -15.26 14.36
C GLY A 7 38.72 -14.30 13.72
N VAL A 8 38.42 -14.48 12.43
CA VAL A 8 37.19 -15.10 11.88
C VAL A 8 35.97 -14.15 11.91
N LEU A 9 35.67 -13.65 10.70
CA LEU A 9 34.37 -13.49 10.03
C LEU A 9 33.08 -13.59 10.87
N GLY A 10 32.27 -12.53 10.75
CA GLY A 10 30.84 -12.48 11.04
C GLY A 10 30.41 -11.01 10.95
N GLY A 11 29.38 -10.59 10.24
CA GLY A 11 28.44 -11.24 9.35
C GLY A 11 27.80 -10.11 8.53
N LEU A 12 27.33 -10.46 7.34
CA LEU A 12 26.76 -9.56 6.34
C LEU A 12 25.60 -8.76 6.93
N GLY A 13 25.74 -7.44 7.00
CA GLY A 13 24.62 -6.52 7.17
C GLY A 13 23.85 -6.46 5.85
N ALA A 14 22.82 -7.28 5.72
CA ALA A 14 21.82 -7.13 4.67
C ALA A 14 21.02 -5.86 4.98
N VAL A 15 21.41 -4.75 4.37
CA VAL A 15 20.55 -3.59 4.22
C VAL A 15 19.49 -4.01 3.21
N CYS A 16 18.34 -4.48 3.69
CA CYS A 16 17.16 -4.61 2.84
C CYS A 16 16.73 -3.18 2.47
N ALA A 17 17.20 -2.71 1.33
CA ALA A 17 16.56 -1.63 0.62
C ALA A 17 15.16 -2.15 0.25
N VAL A 18 14.15 -1.80 1.04
CA VAL A 18 12.76 -2.00 0.65
C VAL A 18 12.52 -1.00 -0.47
N GLY A 19 12.70 -1.45 -1.71
CA GLY A 19 12.29 -0.72 -2.89
C GLY A 19 10.79 -0.53 -2.82
N ALA A 20 10.35 0.68 -2.45
CA ALA A 20 8.98 1.08 -2.68
C ALA A 20 8.80 1.16 -4.19
N VAL A 21 8.34 0.07 -4.80
CA VAL A 21 7.89 0.05 -6.18
C VAL A 21 6.61 0.88 -6.21
N GLY A 22 6.77 2.18 -6.42
CA GLY A 22 5.67 3.08 -6.73
C GLY A 22 5.33 2.91 -8.18
N PHE A 23 4.10 2.51 -8.47
CA PHE A 23 3.56 2.46 -9.84
C PHE A 23 3.68 3.82 -10.53
N ALA A 24 4.71 4.01 -11.35
CA ALA A 24 4.87 5.20 -12.18
C ALA A 24 3.92 5.09 -13.38
N GLY A 25 2.81 5.82 -13.35
CA GLY A 25 1.74 5.75 -14.38
C GLY A 25 0.32 5.84 -13.82
N ALA A 26 0.19 5.91 -12.49
CA ALA A 26 -1.05 6.08 -11.75
C ALA A 26 -1.88 7.31 -12.15
N ALA A 27 -3.06 7.11 -12.76
CA ALA A 27 -4.13 8.11 -12.63
C ALA A 27 -4.62 8.10 -11.18
N THR A 28 -4.45 9.20 -10.45
CA THR A 28 -5.14 9.45 -9.19
C THR A 28 -6.57 9.84 -9.52
N VAL A 29 -7.52 8.98 -9.17
CA VAL A 29 -8.95 9.28 -9.36
C VAL A 29 -9.52 9.66 -8.00
N THR A 30 -9.37 10.93 -7.63
CA THR A 30 -10.26 11.58 -6.65
C THR A 30 -10.53 13.03 -7.07
N ASP A 31 -11.19 13.21 -8.23
CA ASP A 31 -11.89 14.47 -8.50
C ASP A 31 -13.20 14.48 -7.73
N GLY A 32 -13.53 15.61 -7.11
CA GLY A 32 -14.42 15.72 -5.97
C GLY A 32 -15.82 15.12 -6.16
N ALA A 33 -16.14 14.14 -5.32
CA ALA A 33 -17.52 13.88 -4.89
C ALA A 33 -17.58 14.17 -3.39
N ALA A 34 -18.07 15.36 -3.06
CA ALA A 34 -18.23 15.84 -1.70
C ALA A 34 -19.03 14.85 -0.85
N VAL A 35 -18.43 14.40 0.26
CA VAL A 35 -19.18 13.89 1.40
C VAL A 35 -19.84 15.08 2.10
N ASP A 36 -20.95 15.53 1.51
CA ASP A 36 -21.89 16.44 2.17
C ASP A 36 -22.61 15.65 3.26
N GLY A 37 -22.19 15.85 4.52
CA GLY A 37 -22.96 15.37 5.65
C GLY A 37 -22.16 14.78 6.80
N LEU A 38 -21.38 15.61 7.50
CA LEU A 38 -21.19 15.49 8.95
C LEU A 38 -20.94 16.88 9.51
N GLY A 39 -21.97 17.39 10.18
CA GLY A 39 -22.10 18.77 10.61
C GLY A 39 -20.98 19.24 11.54
N GLY A 40 -20.65 20.51 11.39
CA GLY A 40 -19.75 21.21 12.29
C GLY A 40 -20.24 21.18 13.73
N ILE A 41 -19.34 20.86 14.64
CA ILE A 41 -19.39 21.25 16.04
C ILE A 41 -17.98 21.68 16.41
N GLY A 42 -17.84 22.95 16.79
CA GLY A 42 -16.58 23.59 17.08
C GLY A 42 -15.87 23.02 18.33
N GLY A 43 -14.57 23.27 18.37
CA GLY A 43 -13.73 23.06 19.54
C GLY A 43 -12.55 24.03 19.51
N ASP A 44 -12.73 25.20 20.10
CA ASP A 44 -11.64 26.04 20.58
C ASP A 44 -10.82 25.25 21.63
N GLY A 45 -9.52 25.09 21.40
CA GLY A 45 -8.57 24.46 22.33
C GLY A 45 -7.13 24.93 22.04
N PRO A 46 -6.27 25.06 23.07
CA PRO A 46 -5.32 26.17 23.18
C PRO A 46 -3.96 25.95 22.47
N ALA A 47 -3.28 27.07 22.21
CA ALA A 47 -1.90 27.13 21.75
C ALA A 47 -0.94 26.39 22.69
N ALA A 48 -0.22 25.39 22.16
CA ALA A 48 0.92 24.77 22.80
C ALA A 48 2.21 25.33 22.21
N THR A 49 2.91 26.15 23.00
CA THR A 49 4.34 26.40 22.89
C THR A 49 5.10 25.21 23.51
N GLY A 50 5.96 24.56 22.72
CA GLY A 50 6.95 23.57 23.16
C GLY A 50 7.74 23.13 21.92
N ASP A 51 8.89 23.75 21.69
CA ASP A 51 10.22 23.18 21.96
C ASP A 51 10.52 21.96 21.10
N GLY A 52 11.45 22.14 20.17
CA GLY A 52 11.73 21.22 19.09
C GLY A 52 12.22 19.86 19.57
N THR A 53 11.54 18.82 19.10
CA THR A 53 12.18 17.60 18.64
C THR A 53 11.37 17.19 17.41
N ASP A 54 11.96 17.25 16.22
CA ASP A 54 11.44 16.55 15.04
C ASP A 54 11.57 15.05 15.31
N GLU A 55 10.74 14.55 16.23
CA GLU A 55 10.37 13.14 16.25
C GLU A 55 9.47 12.99 15.03
N GLU A 56 10.05 12.57 13.90
CA GLU A 56 9.32 12.05 12.76
C GLU A 56 8.40 10.97 13.34
N THR A 57 7.16 11.34 13.65
CA THR A 57 6.19 10.43 14.23
C THR A 57 5.99 9.38 13.16
N ALA A 58 6.52 8.17 13.41
CA ALA A 58 6.37 7.08 12.46
C ALA A 58 4.88 6.98 12.09
N PRO A 59 4.55 6.83 10.79
CA PRO A 59 3.17 6.80 10.36
C PRO A 59 2.42 5.74 11.17
N GLN A 60 1.26 6.11 11.69
CA GLN A 60 0.43 5.24 12.53
C GLN A 60 0.22 3.90 11.82
N SER A 61 0.41 2.78 12.49
CA SER A 61 0.16 1.45 11.90
C SER A 61 -0.88 0.70 12.71
N ALA A 62 -1.82 0.06 12.04
CA ALA A 62 -2.86 -0.77 12.65
C ALA A 62 -2.98 -2.11 11.92
N ALA A 63 -3.48 -3.13 12.63
CA ALA A 63 -3.94 -4.35 11.98
C ALA A 63 -5.10 -4.02 11.03
N VAL A 64 -5.25 -4.79 9.96
CA VAL A 64 -6.40 -4.62 9.07
C VAL A 64 -7.63 -5.35 9.60
N ASP A 65 -8.78 -4.69 9.56
CA ASP A 65 -10.10 -5.32 9.76
C ASP A 65 -10.37 -6.27 8.58
N PRO A 66 -10.42 -7.61 8.80
CA PRO A 66 -10.64 -8.57 7.73
C PRO A 66 -12.05 -8.48 7.11
N GLU A 67 -13.00 -7.81 7.77
CA GLU A 67 -14.35 -7.56 7.26
C GLU A 67 -14.45 -6.24 6.48
N ALA A 68 -13.36 -5.46 6.38
CA ALA A 68 -13.35 -4.23 5.61
C ALA A 68 -13.71 -4.52 4.13
N PRO A 69 -14.58 -3.71 3.50
CA PRO A 69 -15.05 -3.94 2.13
C PRO A 69 -13.99 -3.49 1.10
N PHE A 70 -12.78 -4.02 1.21
CA PHE A 70 -11.65 -3.73 0.35
C PHE A 70 -11.37 -4.91 -0.58
N GLU A 71 -11.30 -4.62 -1.88
CA GLU A 71 -11.06 -5.62 -2.92
C GLU A 71 -10.12 -5.06 -3.98
N ALA A 72 -9.15 -5.87 -4.42
CA ALA A 72 -8.40 -5.66 -5.63
C ALA A 72 -8.86 -6.67 -6.68
N ARG A 73 -9.33 -6.18 -7.83
CA ARG A 73 -9.74 -7.00 -8.98
C ARG A 73 -8.80 -6.82 -10.14
N LEU A 74 -8.53 -7.90 -10.84
CA LEU A 74 -7.81 -7.94 -12.10
C LEU A 74 -8.84 -8.01 -13.24
N THR A 75 -8.71 -7.11 -14.20
CA THR A 75 -9.55 -7.07 -15.41
C THR A 75 -8.67 -7.14 -16.65
N GLY A 76 -9.02 -8.01 -17.60
CA GLY A 76 -8.28 -8.22 -18.85
C GLY A 76 -9.09 -7.81 -20.09
N GLY A 77 -8.39 -7.38 -21.14
CA GLY A 77 -9.01 -7.02 -22.43
C GLY A 77 -9.70 -8.19 -23.16
N ASP A 78 -9.40 -9.42 -22.74
CA ASP A 78 -10.00 -10.68 -23.18
C ASP A 78 -11.32 -11.02 -22.45
N GLY A 79 -11.73 -10.20 -21.49
CA GLY A 79 -12.93 -10.41 -20.66
C GLY A 79 -12.64 -11.10 -19.33
N THR A 80 -11.36 -11.30 -18.97
CA THR A 80 -10.97 -11.74 -17.63
C THR A 80 -11.47 -10.73 -16.58
N ASP A 81 -12.12 -11.24 -15.53
CA ASP A 81 -12.53 -10.49 -14.34
C ASP A 81 -12.39 -11.43 -13.14
N ALA A 82 -11.42 -11.15 -12.27
CA ALA A 82 -11.08 -12.00 -11.14
C ALA A 82 -10.67 -11.18 -9.92
N THR A 83 -11.05 -11.63 -8.72
CA THR A 83 -10.53 -11.07 -7.47
C THR A 83 -9.08 -11.48 -7.30
N LEU A 84 -8.21 -10.49 -7.14
CA LEU A 84 -6.78 -10.68 -6.94
C LEU A 84 -6.43 -10.83 -5.45
N PHE A 85 -7.05 -10.02 -4.59
CA PHE A 85 -7.02 -10.17 -3.12
C PHE A 85 -8.05 -9.24 -2.47
N GLY A 86 -8.36 -9.48 -1.19
CA GLY A 86 -9.25 -8.64 -0.38
C GLY A 86 -8.65 -8.26 0.99
N ALA A 87 -9.45 -7.64 1.85
CA ALA A 87 -9.02 -7.26 3.21
C ALA A 87 -8.49 -8.44 4.03
N THR A 88 -9.05 -9.63 3.85
CA THR A 88 -8.60 -10.87 4.51
C THR A 88 -7.18 -11.30 4.15
N ASP A 89 -6.65 -10.82 3.02
CA ASP A 89 -5.28 -11.12 2.59
C ASP A 89 -4.27 -10.10 3.14
N LEU A 90 -4.74 -9.02 3.78
CA LEU A 90 -3.92 -7.96 4.36
C LEU A 90 -3.57 -8.26 5.82
N ASP A 91 -2.40 -7.78 6.25
CA ASP A 91 -1.91 -7.90 7.63
C ASP A 91 -1.93 -6.54 8.34
N VAL A 92 -1.37 -5.51 7.71
CA VAL A 92 -1.18 -4.19 8.32
C VAL A 92 -1.53 -3.08 7.34
N VAL A 93 -2.20 -2.05 7.84
CA VAL A 93 -2.34 -0.75 7.18
C VAL A 93 -1.45 0.27 7.90
N LYS A 94 -0.66 1.01 7.12
CA LYS A 94 0.16 2.13 7.59
C LYS A 94 -0.46 3.43 7.11
N GLY A 95 -0.62 4.34 8.07
CA GLY A 95 -1.41 5.55 8.01
C GLY A 95 -0.79 6.64 7.17
N VAL A 96 -1.43 7.80 7.24
CA VAL A 96 -1.30 8.85 6.25
C VAL A 96 0.01 9.61 6.43
N PHE A 97 0.90 9.49 5.47
CA PHE A 97 2.09 10.35 5.39
C PHE A 97 2.08 11.14 4.08
N ALA A 98 2.53 12.39 4.17
CA ALA A 98 2.66 13.25 3.01
C ALA A 98 3.96 12.94 2.27
N LYS A 99 3.88 12.73 0.96
CA LYS A 99 5.05 12.53 0.09
C LYS A 99 4.76 13.15 -1.28
N ASP A 100 5.72 13.94 -1.78
CA ASP A 100 5.65 14.55 -3.11
C ASP A 100 4.36 15.37 -3.39
N GLY A 101 3.73 15.92 -2.34
CA GLY A 101 2.48 16.68 -2.44
C GLY A 101 1.20 15.84 -2.38
N GLU A 102 1.33 14.53 -2.20
CA GLU A 102 0.23 13.58 -2.04
C GLU A 102 0.19 13.00 -0.63
N PHE A 103 -0.95 12.43 -0.26
CA PHE A 103 -1.17 11.72 1.00
C PHE A 103 -1.22 10.23 0.71
N LEU A 104 -0.33 9.45 1.34
CA LEU A 104 -0.16 8.04 1.04
C LEU A 104 -0.70 7.18 2.19
N VAL A 105 -1.44 6.14 1.83
CA VAL A 105 -1.76 5.01 2.73
C VAL A 105 -1.05 3.78 2.18
N GLN A 106 -0.36 3.02 3.03
CA GLN A 106 0.23 1.75 2.62
C GLN A 106 -0.57 0.59 3.19
N VAL A 107 -0.84 -0.42 2.38
CA VAL A 107 -1.36 -1.71 2.83
C VAL A 107 -0.30 -2.78 2.62
N VAL A 108 -0.20 -3.70 3.57
CA VAL A 108 0.76 -4.80 3.55
C VAL A 108 -0.01 -6.10 3.47
N LEU A 109 0.23 -6.88 2.42
CA LEU A 109 -0.30 -8.23 2.30
C LEU A 109 0.39 -9.14 3.32
N SER A 110 -0.37 -10.05 3.91
CA SER A 110 0.19 -11.20 4.65
C SER A 110 1.04 -12.06 3.72
N GLU A 111 1.94 -12.90 4.25
CA GLU A 111 2.73 -13.82 3.43
C GLU A 111 1.84 -14.72 2.55
N ALA A 112 0.74 -15.23 3.11
CA ALA A 112 -0.25 -16.00 2.37
C ALA A 112 -0.96 -15.16 1.29
N GLY A 113 -1.25 -13.89 1.57
CA GLY A 113 -1.80 -12.94 0.60
C GLY A 113 -0.85 -12.67 -0.56
N VAL A 114 0.45 -12.52 -0.29
CA VAL A 114 1.49 -12.34 -1.33
C VAL A 114 1.57 -13.56 -2.24
N ASP A 115 1.58 -14.77 -1.68
CA ASP A 115 1.60 -15.99 -2.48
C ASP A 115 0.32 -16.13 -3.32
N ALA A 116 -0.85 -15.88 -2.72
CA ALA A 116 -2.12 -15.93 -3.43
C ALA A 116 -2.20 -14.88 -4.56
N PHE A 117 -1.72 -13.67 -4.32
CA PHE A 117 -1.61 -12.60 -5.31
C PHE A 117 -0.79 -13.05 -6.52
N ARG A 118 0.40 -13.61 -6.28
CA ARG A 118 1.30 -14.09 -7.35
C ARG A 118 0.68 -15.23 -8.14
N THR A 119 0.10 -16.21 -7.46
CA THR A 119 -0.59 -17.32 -8.11
C THR A 119 -1.74 -16.83 -8.98
N ARG A 120 -2.59 -15.93 -8.48
CA ARG A 120 -3.74 -15.41 -9.24
C ARG A 120 -3.32 -14.55 -10.44
N LEU A 121 -2.23 -13.78 -10.34
CA LEU A 121 -1.66 -13.07 -11.50
C LEU A 121 -1.18 -14.05 -12.58
N ASP A 122 -0.47 -15.09 -12.17
CA ASP A 122 0.05 -16.12 -13.08
C ASP A 122 -1.07 -16.92 -13.74
N GLU A 123 -2.06 -17.37 -12.96
CA GLU A 123 -3.23 -18.11 -13.47
C GLU A 123 -4.06 -17.29 -14.46
N ALA A 124 -4.11 -15.96 -14.29
CA ALA A 124 -4.77 -15.06 -15.22
C ALA A 124 -3.95 -14.77 -16.49
N GLY A 125 -2.67 -15.18 -16.54
CA GLY A 125 -1.75 -14.88 -17.66
C GLY A 125 -1.21 -13.45 -17.63
N ALA A 126 -1.39 -12.72 -16.53
CA ALA A 126 -0.87 -11.35 -16.39
C ALA A 126 0.67 -11.30 -16.27
N THR A 127 1.31 -12.43 -15.96
CA THR A 127 2.77 -12.60 -16.02
C THR A 127 3.28 -12.70 -17.47
N ASP A 128 2.50 -13.31 -18.37
CA ASP A 128 2.86 -13.48 -19.77
C ASP A 128 2.60 -12.21 -20.61
N ASP A 129 1.39 -11.65 -20.51
CA ASP A 129 0.96 -10.46 -21.25
C ASP A 129 0.39 -9.36 -20.32
N PRO A 130 1.22 -8.73 -19.49
CA PRO A 130 0.77 -7.79 -18.46
C PRO A 130 0.00 -6.59 -19.01
N ALA A 131 0.38 -6.10 -20.18
CA ALA A 131 -0.24 -4.92 -20.81
C ALA A 131 -1.73 -5.12 -21.18
N ALA A 132 -2.22 -6.37 -21.19
CA ALA A 132 -3.62 -6.66 -21.41
C ALA A 132 -4.49 -6.46 -20.16
N PHE A 133 -3.89 -6.24 -18.98
CA PHE A 133 -4.57 -6.27 -17.69
C PHE A 133 -4.49 -4.96 -16.91
N VAL A 134 -5.53 -4.74 -16.10
CA VAL A 134 -5.65 -3.62 -15.18
C VAL A 134 -6.07 -4.13 -13.81
N VAL A 135 -5.37 -3.70 -12.76
CA VAL A 135 -5.76 -3.92 -11.36
C VAL A 135 -6.56 -2.72 -10.87
N SER A 136 -7.80 -2.95 -10.47
CA SER A 136 -8.67 -1.96 -9.85
C SER A 136 -8.86 -2.31 -8.38
N MET A 137 -8.54 -1.38 -7.49
CA MET A 137 -8.71 -1.51 -6.05
C MET A 137 -9.88 -0.64 -5.62
N THR A 138 -10.81 -1.22 -4.89
CA THR A 138 -12.01 -0.55 -4.41
C THR A 138 -12.15 -0.69 -2.91
N LEU A 139 -12.65 0.38 -2.26
CA LEU A 139 -13.11 0.36 -0.88
C LEU A 139 -14.59 0.75 -0.87
N ASP A 140 -15.45 -0.11 -0.31
CA ASP A 140 -16.91 0.09 -0.33
C ASP A 140 -17.45 0.28 -1.76
N GLY A 141 -16.89 -0.47 -2.71
CA GLY A 141 -17.21 -0.36 -4.15
C GLY A 141 -16.70 0.91 -4.85
N THR A 142 -16.08 1.85 -4.13
CA THR A 142 -15.48 3.06 -4.70
C THR A 142 -14.05 2.77 -5.11
N GLU A 143 -13.69 3.03 -6.38
CA GLU A 143 -12.31 2.86 -6.87
C GLU A 143 -11.38 3.82 -6.14
N VAL A 144 -10.45 3.27 -5.35
CA VAL A 144 -9.42 4.05 -4.63
C VAL A 144 -8.10 4.05 -5.40
N ARG A 145 -7.89 3.07 -6.29
CA ARG A 145 -6.68 2.98 -7.10
C ARG A 145 -6.89 2.13 -8.34
N ARG A 146 -6.36 2.57 -9.47
CA ARG A 146 -6.33 1.81 -10.73
C ARG A 146 -4.93 1.74 -11.32
N VAL A 147 -4.45 0.53 -11.58
CA VAL A 147 -3.11 0.29 -12.11
C VAL A 147 -3.21 -0.46 -13.44
N GLU A 148 -2.74 0.15 -14.51
CA GLU A 148 -2.47 -0.58 -15.76
C GLU A 148 -1.18 -1.37 -15.57
N LEU A 149 -1.22 -2.67 -15.84
CA LEU A 149 -0.05 -3.52 -15.66
C LEU A 149 0.88 -3.41 -16.86
N ASP A 150 2.17 -3.44 -16.58
CA ASP A 150 3.23 -3.57 -17.57
C ASP A 150 4.26 -4.58 -17.06
N ARG A 151 5.23 -4.95 -17.91
CA ARG A 151 6.20 -5.99 -17.56
C ARG A 151 7.10 -5.58 -16.39
N GLU A 152 7.56 -4.33 -16.33
CA GLU A 152 8.36 -3.85 -15.21
C GLU A 152 7.57 -3.89 -13.91
N THR A 153 6.32 -3.43 -13.96
CA THR A 153 5.41 -3.48 -12.82
C THR A 153 5.17 -4.91 -12.32
N VAL A 154 4.85 -5.86 -13.21
CA VAL A 154 4.59 -7.25 -12.81
C VAL A 154 5.84 -7.95 -12.32
N ASP A 155 7.01 -7.74 -12.95
CA ASP A 155 8.28 -8.26 -12.46
C ASP A 155 8.59 -7.73 -11.05
N ALA A 156 8.32 -6.45 -10.81
CA ALA A 156 8.54 -5.82 -9.52
C ALA A 156 7.61 -6.38 -8.43
N LEU A 157 6.34 -6.66 -8.74
CA LEU A 157 5.37 -7.21 -7.77
C LEU A 157 5.50 -8.72 -7.56
N THR A 158 6.00 -9.44 -8.56
CA THR A 158 6.22 -10.89 -8.45
C THR A 158 7.62 -11.22 -7.93
N GLY A 159 8.55 -10.26 -7.98
CA GLY A 159 9.89 -10.36 -7.41
C GLY A 159 9.89 -10.68 -5.93
N SER A 160 10.88 -11.47 -5.50
CA SER A 160 11.03 -11.91 -4.11
C SER A 160 11.33 -10.76 -3.12
N GLU A 161 11.74 -9.60 -3.63
CA GLU A 161 12.10 -8.41 -2.84
C GLU A 161 10.92 -7.48 -2.49
N TRP A 162 9.76 -7.61 -3.15
CA TRP A 162 8.63 -6.68 -3.00
C TRP A 162 8.04 -6.63 -1.58
N GLY A 163 7.98 -7.77 -0.90
CA GLY A 163 7.49 -7.85 0.49
C GLY A 163 6.00 -7.52 0.68
N GLY A 164 5.19 -7.46 -0.38
CA GLY A 164 3.72 -7.34 -0.28
C GLY A 164 3.20 -5.93 0.02
N VAL A 165 4.02 -4.88 -0.15
CA VAL A 165 3.61 -3.51 0.18
C VAL A 165 3.00 -2.80 -1.03
N LEU A 166 1.78 -2.29 -0.87
CA LEU A 166 1.09 -1.47 -1.87
C LEU A 166 0.86 -0.08 -1.33
N THR A 167 1.04 0.93 -2.20
CA THR A 167 0.85 2.33 -1.86
C THR A 167 -0.36 2.90 -2.58
N LEU A 168 -1.26 3.51 -1.81
CA LEU A 168 -2.48 4.18 -2.25
C LEU A 168 -2.31 5.70 -2.11
N PRO A 169 -2.05 6.43 -3.22
CA PRO A 169 -1.95 7.88 -3.22
C PRO A 169 -3.31 8.58 -3.28
N PHE A 170 -3.43 9.68 -2.52
CA PHE A 170 -4.61 10.54 -2.48
C PHE A 170 -4.20 12.02 -2.55
N GLY A 171 -4.97 12.83 -3.28
CA GLY A 171 -4.75 14.28 -3.34
C GLY A 171 -5.20 15.04 -2.07
N GLN A 172 -5.93 14.39 -1.16
CA GLN A 172 -6.51 15.01 0.03
C GLN A 172 -6.23 14.16 1.28
N GLU A 173 -5.72 14.79 2.33
CA GLU A 173 -5.42 14.13 3.61
C GLU A 173 -6.66 13.49 4.22
N SER A 174 -7.80 14.18 4.18
CA SER A 174 -9.05 13.71 4.74
C SER A 174 -9.50 12.40 4.10
N VAL A 175 -9.30 12.25 2.78
CA VAL A 175 -9.63 11.01 2.06
C VAL A 175 -8.68 9.88 2.48
N ALA A 176 -7.38 10.15 2.50
CA ALA A 176 -6.39 9.17 2.96
C ALA A 176 -6.67 8.71 4.40
N ARG A 177 -7.05 9.64 5.29
CA ARG A 177 -7.40 9.34 6.68
C ARG A 177 -8.66 8.47 6.77
N SER A 178 -9.72 8.81 6.03
CA SER A 178 -10.93 7.99 5.99
C SER A 178 -10.67 6.58 5.44
N VAL A 179 -9.79 6.43 4.45
CA VAL A 179 -9.38 5.10 3.95
C VAL A 179 -8.62 4.32 5.02
N TYR A 180 -7.67 4.95 5.70
CA TYR A 180 -6.94 4.34 6.80
C TYR A 180 -7.87 3.86 7.92
N GLU A 181 -8.74 4.74 8.42
CA GLU A 181 -9.69 4.45 9.50
C GLU A 181 -10.68 3.35 9.14
N ARG A 182 -11.02 3.21 7.85
CA ARG A 182 -11.95 2.17 7.38
C ARG A 182 -11.29 0.81 7.13
N LEU A 183 -9.96 0.77 7.04
CA LEU A 183 -9.20 -0.47 6.92
C LEU A 183 -8.65 -0.94 8.26
N ALA A 184 -8.43 -0.04 9.22
CA ALA A 184 -7.88 -0.38 10.53
C ALA A 184 -8.91 -1.12 11.39
N ASP A 185 -8.45 -2.17 12.08
CA ASP A 185 -9.16 -2.82 13.19
C ASP A 185 -8.99 -1.96 14.46
N ASP A 186 -10.11 -1.60 15.12
CA ASP A 186 -10.19 -0.67 16.28
C ASP A 186 -9.79 -1.32 17.62
#